data_AF-A0A6P2LYF1-F1
#
_entry.id   AF-A0A6P2LYF1-F1
#
_cell.length_a   1.000
_cell.length_b   1.000
_cell.length_c   1.000
_cell.angle_alpha   90.00
_cell.angle_beta   90.00
_cell.angle_gamma   90.00
#
_symmetry.space_group_name_H-M   'P 1'
#
loop_
_entity.id
_entity.type
_entity.pdbx_description
1 polymer ?
#
loop_
_entity_poly.entity_id
_entity_poly.type
_entity_poly.pdbx_seq_one_letter_code
_entity_poly.pdbx_strand_id
1 'polypeptide(L)'
;MTKLLLLIFGGLKLGKVLVSAGTMLASIAVYALFYGWRFAAGFVALLLVHEAGHYIAAQRRGLDVGLPTFIPFVGAWIQLKEMPHDAETEAYVGLAGPFVGTLGALACYAAARHYDSNLLLALSYTGFFLNLFNMIPLSPFDGGRITAVLSPRIWFAGVPVLIALFVYRPSPLLIVMAILALPQLRRAWRYDPDAPENRVYYATSIETKTTYALCYVGLLAFLALMTSGVHDMLRVAHAST
;
A
#
# COMPACT_ATOMS: atom_id res chain seq x y z
N MET A 1 -9.38 -41.55 3.06
CA MET A 1 -9.17 -40.40 3.97
C MET A 1 -8.44 -39.22 3.30
N THR A 2 -7.41 -39.46 2.49
CA THR A 2 -6.62 -38.40 1.80
C THR A 2 -7.42 -37.54 0.81
N LYS A 3 -8.37 -38.12 0.06
CA LYS A 3 -9.28 -37.36 -0.85
C LYS A 3 -10.26 -36.45 -0.12
N LEU A 4 -10.72 -36.82 1.08
CA LEU A 4 -11.64 -36.02 1.90
C LEU A 4 -10.90 -34.87 2.58
N LEU A 5 -9.68 -35.12 3.07
CA LEU A 5 -8.77 -34.07 3.54
C LEU A 5 -8.41 -33.07 2.43
N LEU A 6 -8.11 -33.54 1.21
CA LEU A 6 -7.86 -32.65 0.06
C LEU A 6 -9.09 -31.82 -0.34
N LEU A 7 -10.30 -32.37 -0.21
CA LEU A 7 -11.55 -31.64 -0.46
C LEU A 7 -11.86 -30.62 0.63
N ILE A 8 -11.58 -30.92 1.89
CA ILE A 8 -11.78 -30.01 3.02
C ILE A 8 -10.72 -28.89 2.99
N PHE A 9 -9.44 -29.22 2.78
CA PHE A 9 -8.36 -28.23 2.63
C PHE A 9 -8.50 -27.43 1.32
N GLY A 10 -8.97 -28.06 0.24
CA GLY A 10 -9.31 -27.41 -1.02
C GLY A 10 -10.50 -26.46 -0.86
N GLY A 11 -11.55 -26.87 -0.15
CA GLY A 11 -12.74 -26.05 0.14
C GLY A 11 -12.46 -24.88 1.08
N LEU A 12 -11.57 -25.05 2.07
CA LEU A 12 -11.09 -23.96 2.95
C LEU A 12 -10.25 -22.92 2.18
N LYS A 13 -9.41 -23.35 1.24
CA LYS A 13 -8.67 -22.44 0.36
C LYS A 13 -9.61 -21.75 -0.64
N LEU A 14 -10.57 -22.47 -1.20
CA LEU A 14 -11.59 -21.93 -2.10
C LEU A 14 -12.45 -20.89 -1.39
N GLY A 15 -12.82 -21.13 -0.12
CA GLY A 15 -13.55 -20.17 0.71
C GLY A 15 -12.80 -18.85 0.89
N LYS A 16 -11.49 -18.88 1.17
CA LYS A 16 -10.67 -17.66 1.30
C LYS A 16 -10.53 -16.90 -0.03
N VAL A 17 -10.38 -17.62 -1.15
CA VAL A 17 -10.37 -17.02 -2.49
C VAL A 17 -11.72 -16.37 -2.80
N LEU A 18 -12.83 -17.05 -2.50
CA LEU A 18 -14.19 -16.54 -2.71
C LEU A 18 -14.48 -15.32 -1.84
N VAL A 19 -13.99 -15.27 -0.59
CA VAL A 19 -14.10 -14.10 0.28
C VAL A 19 -13.30 -12.93 -0.31
N SER A 20 -12.02 -13.14 -0.65
CA SER A 20 -11.19 -12.11 -1.28
C SER A 20 -11.83 -11.57 -2.56
N ALA A 21 -12.21 -12.45 -3.49
CA ALA A 21 -12.90 -12.08 -4.73
C ALA A 21 -14.25 -11.40 -4.49
N GLY A 22 -15.02 -11.86 -3.50
CA GLY A 22 -16.29 -11.26 -3.10
C GLY A 22 -16.11 -9.83 -2.58
N THR A 23 -15.11 -9.61 -1.72
CA THR A 23 -14.81 -8.25 -1.22
C THR A 23 -14.25 -7.32 -2.30
N MET A 24 -13.51 -7.87 -3.27
CA MET A 24 -13.04 -7.15 -4.44
C MET A 24 -14.21 -6.71 -5.33
N LEU A 25 -15.14 -7.62 -5.63
CA LEU A 25 -16.35 -7.32 -6.40
C LEU A 25 -17.27 -6.32 -5.69
N ALA A 26 -17.42 -6.41 -4.36
CA ALA A 26 -18.15 -5.43 -3.57
C ALA A 26 -17.50 -4.03 -3.65
N SER A 27 -16.16 -3.96 -3.60
CA SER A 27 -15.43 -2.70 -3.79
C SER A 27 -15.65 -2.12 -5.19
N ILE A 28 -15.59 -2.95 -6.23
CA ILE A 28 -15.91 -2.52 -7.60
C ILE A 28 -17.35 -1.98 -7.67
N ALA A 29 -18.33 -2.70 -7.12
CA ALA A 29 -19.72 -2.28 -7.15
C ALA A 29 -19.91 -0.92 -6.48
N VAL A 30 -19.32 -0.73 -5.30
CA VAL A 30 -19.39 0.55 -4.57
C VAL A 30 -18.74 1.67 -5.37
N TYR A 31 -17.52 1.50 -5.87
CA TYR A 31 -16.86 2.54 -6.66
C TYR A 31 -17.58 2.82 -7.99
N ALA A 32 -18.19 1.80 -8.60
CA ALA A 32 -18.94 1.93 -9.84
C ALA A 32 -20.15 2.84 -9.69
N LEU A 33 -20.79 2.86 -8.51
CA LEU A 33 -21.91 3.76 -8.23
C LEU A 33 -21.53 5.24 -8.25
N PHE A 34 -20.28 5.56 -7.92
CA PHE A 34 -19.81 6.96 -7.84
C PHE A 34 -19.01 7.40 -9.07
N TYR A 35 -18.21 6.50 -9.66
CA TYR A 35 -17.21 6.84 -10.68
C TYR A 35 -17.36 6.05 -11.99
N GLY A 36 -18.37 5.19 -12.08
CA GLY A 36 -18.60 4.30 -13.21
C GLY A 36 -17.76 3.02 -13.16
N TRP A 37 -18.31 1.95 -13.73
CA TRP A 37 -17.73 0.60 -13.60
C TRP A 37 -16.34 0.46 -14.23
N ARG A 38 -16.05 1.20 -15.31
CA ARG A 38 -14.75 1.16 -16.00
C ARG A 38 -13.62 1.69 -15.11
N PHE A 39 -13.88 2.80 -14.42
CA PHE A 39 -12.93 3.36 -13.46
C PHE A 39 -12.79 2.43 -12.25
N ALA A 40 -13.90 1.94 -11.70
CA ALA A 40 -13.89 1.02 -10.56
C ALA A 40 -13.06 -0.24 -10.83
N ALA A 41 -13.25 -0.87 -11.99
CA ALA A 41 -12.48 -2.04 -12.40
C ALA A 41 -10.99 -1.73 -12.56
N GLY A 42 -10.65 -0.61 -13.20
CA GLY A 42 -9.26 -0.18 -13.35
C GLY A 42 -8.59 0.15 -12.01
N PHE A 43 -9.30 0.82 -11.10
CA PHE A 43 -8.78 1.17 -9.78
C PHE A 43 -8.52 -0.07 -8.93
N VAL A 44 -9.45 -1.02 -8.94
CA VAL A 44 -9.27 -2.30 -8.23
C VAL A 44 -8.15 -3.14 -8.85
N ALA A 45 -7.97 -3.09 -10.18
CA ALA A 45 -6.81 -3.70 -10.82
C ALA A 45 -5.49 -3.06 -10.34
N LEU A 46 -5.43 -1.73 -10.19
CA LEU A 46 -4.25 -1.04 -9.65
C LEU A 46 -3.97 -1.42 -8.19
N LEU A 47 -5.01 -1.52 -7.35
CA LEU A 47 -4.89 -2.05 -5.99
C LEU A 47 -4.32 -3.47 -5.99
N LEU A 48 -4.83 -4.35 -6.86
CA LEU A 48 -4.33 -5.71 -6.97
C LEU A 48 -2.86 -5.75 -7.40
N VAL A 49 -2.45 -4.89 -8.34
CA VAL A 49 -1.04 -4.78 -8.76
C VAL A 49 -0.15 -4.33 -7.61
N HIS A 50 -0.59 -3.36 -6.81
CA HIS A 50 0.11 -2.91 -5.61
C HIS A 50 0.27 -4.07 -4.59
N GLU A 51 -0.82 -4.74 -4.23
CA GLU A 51 -0.78 -5.88 -3.30
C GLU A 51 0.04 -7.05 -3.83
N ALA A 52 0.02 -7.31 -5.14
CA ALA A 52 0.85 -8.33 -5.77
C ALA A 52 2.34 -8.05 -5.54
N GLY A 53 2.75 -6.77 -5.50
CA GLY A 53 4.11 -6.37 -5.12
C GLY A 53 4.50 -6.86 -3.73
N HIS A 54 3.67 -6.58 -2.72
CA HIS A 54 3.86 -7.09 -1.36
C HIS A 54 3.88 -8.61 -1.31
N TYR A 55 2.92 -9.26 -1.97
CA TYR A 55 2.79 -10.72 -1.97
C TYR A 55 4.04 -11.41 -2.54
N ILE A 56 4.48 -10.97 -3.73
CA ILE A 56 5.67 -11.53 -4.40
C ILE A 56 6.92 -11.29 -3.56
N ALA A 57 7.08 -10.10 -2.98
CA ALA A 57 8.22 -9.79 -2.13
C ALA A 57 8.26 -10.64 -0.86
N ALA A 58 7.12 -10.83 -0.21
CA ALA A 58 7.00 -11.66 0.98
C ALA A 58 7.32 -13.13 0.69
N GLN A 59 6.81 -13.68 -0.43
CA GLN A 59 7.16 -15.03 -0.87
C GLN A 59 8.67 -15.19 -1.15
N ARG A 60 9.30 -14.19 -1.77
CA ARG A 60 10.75 -14.20 -2.02
C ARG A 60 11.59 -14.18 -0.73
N ARG A 61 11.04 -13.64 0.35
CA ARG A 61 11.64 -13.66 1.69
C ARG A 61 11.18 -14.86 2.53
N GLY A 62 10.46 -15.81 1.95
CA GLY A 62 10.05 -17.05 2.60
C GLY A 62 8.93 -16.90 3.63
N LEU A 63 8.21 -15.77 3.65
CA LEU A 63 7.12 -15.53 4.59
C LEU A 63 5.81 -16.21 4.12
N ASP A 64 5.07 -16.86 5.03
CA ASP A 64 3.72 -17.35 4.71
C ASP A 64 2.71 -16.18 4.70
N VAL A 65 2.33 -15.78 3.49
CA VAL A 65 1.34 -14.72 3.24
C VAL A 65 -0.03 -15.28 2.85
N GLY A 66 -1.07 -14.73 3.46
CA GLY A 66 -2.45 -14.95 3.06
C GLY A 66 -2.79 -14.28 1.72
N LEU A 67 -3.98 -14.58 1.20
CA LEU A 67 -4.52 -13.86 0.04
C LEU A 67 -4.88 -12.41 0.44
N PRO A 68 -4.74 -11.44 -0.46
CA PRO A 68 -5.15 -10.05 -0.20
C PRO A 68 -6.66 -10.01 0.06
N THR A 69 -7.09 -9.27 1.07
CA THR A 69 -8.50 -8.96 1.34
C THR A 69 -8.76 -7.51 0.96
N PHE A 70 -9.78 -7.24 0.15
CA PHE A 70 -10.11 -5.90 -0.30
C PHE A 70 -11.18 -5.31 0.62
N ILE A 71 -11.03 -4.08 1.06
CA ILE A 71 -12.03 -3.39 1.88
C ILE A 71 -12.37 -2.08 1.17
N PRO A 72 -13.64 -1.88 0.75
CA PRO A 72 -14.04 -0.65 0.09
C PRO A 72 -13.63 0.57 0.92
N PHE A 73 -13.11 1.60 0.25
CA PHE A 73 -12.59 2.86 0.81
C PHE A 73 -11.37 2.77 1.73
N VAL A 74 -11.01 1.59 2.24
CA VAL A 74 -9.83 1.41 3.10
C VAL A 74 -8.61 0.98 2.29
N GLY A 75 -8.81 0.14 1.27
CA GLY A 75 -7.73 -0.38 0.43
C GLY A 75 -7.75 -1.90 0.41
N ALA A 76 -6.60 -2.51 0.17
CA ALA A 76 -6.43 -3.95 0.35
C ALA A 76 -5.40 -4.22 1.44
N TRP A 77 -5.48 -5.39 2.05
CA TRP A 77 -4.55 -5.80 3.09
C TRP A 77 -4.21 -7.27 2.93
N ILE A 78 -2.91 -7.58 2.92
CA ILE A 78 -2.41 -8.96 3.01
C ILE A 78 -2.20 -9.31 4.48
N GLN A 79 -2.88 -10.36 4.94
CA GLN A 79 -2.62 -10.90 6.25
C GLN A 79 -1.32 -11.71 6.23
N LEU A 80 -0.28 -11.17 6.86
CA LEU A 80 0.92 -11.92 7.23
C LEU A 80 0.56 -12.92 8.34
N LYS A 81 0.86 -14.20 8.13
CA LYS A 81 0.63 -15.23 9.14
C LYS A 81 1.84 -15.40 10.07
N GLU A 82 3.01 -14.97 9.61
CA GLU A 82 4.26 -14.96 10.35
C GLU A 82 4.72 -13.51 10.49
N MET A 83 5.19 -13.14 11.69
CA MET A 83 5.81 -11.83 11.87
C MET A 83 7.13 -11.79 11.09
N PRO A 84 7.49 -10.66 10.45
CA PRO A 84 8.78 -10.52 9.80
C PRO A 84 9.90 -10.91 10.76
N HIS A 85 10.89 -11.64 10.25
CA HIS A 85 12.02 -12.11 11.06
C HIS A 85 12.99 -10.98 11.41
N ASP A 86 13.01 -9.91 10.62
CA ASP A 86 13.92 -8.78 10.75
C ASP A 86 13.36 -7.52 10.07
N ALA A 87 13.90 -6.34 10.44
CA ALA A 87 13.44 -5.05 9.94
C ALA A 87 13.75 -4.81 8.44
N GLU A 88 14.77 -5.45 7.88
CA GLU A 88 15.09 -5.34 6.44
C GLU A 88 14.02 -6.05 5.62
N THR A 89 13.61 -7.26 6.04
CA THR A 89 12.53 -8.01 5.41
C THR A 89 11.22 -7.21 5.43
N GLU A 90 10.91 -6.55 6.54
CA GLU A 90 9.73 -5.68 6.63
C GLU A 90 9.80 -4.51 5.65
N ALA A 91 10.96 -3.84 5.54
CA ALA A 91 11.16 -2.74 4.60
C ALA A 91 11.17 -3.19 3.13
N TYR A 92 11.75 -4.35 2.83
CA TYR A 92 11.74 -4.97 1.50
C TYR A 92 10.30 -5.21 1.02
N VAL A 93 9.49 -5.85 1.87
CA VAL A 93 8.08 -6.11 1.55
C VAL A 93 7.32 -4.80 1.47
N GLY A 94 7.52 -3.88 2.43
CA GLY A 94 6.87 -2.57 2.45
C GLY A 94 7.15 -1.73 1.19
N LEU A 95 8.38 -1.77 0.64
CA LEU A 95 8.74 -1.01 -0.56
C LEU A 95 8.15 -1.62 -1.84
N ALA A 96 7.99 -2.94 -1.88
CA ALA A 96 7.60 -3.66 -3.09
C ALA A 96 6.18 -3.29 -3.58
N GLY A 97 5.23 -3.05 -2.68
CA GLY A 97 3.87 -2.66 -3.04
C GLY A 97 3.84 -1.30 -3.76
N PRO A 98 4.29 -0.21 -3.12
CA PRO A 98 4.42 1.10 -3.75
C PRO A 98 5.23 1.06 -5.05
N PHE A 99 6.33 0.29 -5.11
CA PHE A 99 7.14 0.19 -6.31
C PHE A 99 6.38 -0.47 -7.48
N VAL A 100 5.80 -1.66 -7.27
CA VAL A 100 5.05 -2.38 -8.32
C VAL A 100 3.76 -1.64 -8.68
N GLY A 101 3.06 -1.06 -7.69
CA GLY A 101 1.91 -0.19 -7.90
C GLY A 101 2.25 1.03 -8.75
N THR A 102 3.45 1.61 -8.56
CA THR A 102 3.93 2.73 -9.39
C THR A 102 4.15 2.31 -10.83
N LEU A 103 4.68 1.10 -11.08
CA LEU A 103 4.81 0.55 -12.43
C LEU A 103 3.43 0.35 -13.09
N GLY A 104 2.44 -0.12 -12.35
CA GLY A 104 1.06 -0.23 -12.82
C GLY A 104 0.47 1.15 -13.20
N ALA A 105 0.66 2.14 -12.34
CA ALA A 105 0.22 3.51 -12.62
C ALA A 105 0.93 4.13 -13.83
N LEU A 106 2.23 3.86 -14.01
CA LEU A 106 3.01 4.28 -15.18
C LEU A 106 2.52 3.64 -16.47
N ALA A 107 2.14 2.35 -16.44
CA ALA A 107 1.55 1.69 -17.59
C ALA A 107 0.22 2.35 -17.99
N CYS A 108 -0.63 2.67 -17.02
CA CYS A 108 -1.85 3.44 -17.26
C CYS A 108 -1.55 4.83 -17.84
N TYR A 109 -0.55 5.53 -17.30
CA TYR A 109 -0.14 6.85 -17.79
C TYR A 109 0.33 6.79 -19.24
N ALA A 110 1.25 5.87 -19.58
CA ALA A 110 1.75 5.69 -20.93
C ALA A 110 0.62 5.37 -21.92
N ALA A 111 -0.28 4.44 -21.55
CA ALA A 111 -1.46 4.11 -22.35
C ALA A 111 -2.42 5.30 -22.48
N ALA A 112 -2.61 6.09 -21.42
CA ALA A 112 -3.43 7.30 -21.46
C ALA A 112 -2.89 8.32 -22.46
N ARG A 113 -1.56 8.52 -22.50
CA ARG A 113 -0.91 9.43 -23.45
C ARG A 113 -0.96 8.91 -24.88
N HIS A 114 -0.87 7.59 -25.07
CA HIS A 114 -0.89 6.99 -26.39
C HIS A 114 -2.29 6.98 -27.03
N TYR A 115 -3.32 6.67 -26.24
CA TYR A 115 -4.72 6.58 -26.70
C TYR A 115 -5.55 7.85 -26.46
N ASP A 116 -4.93 8.90 -25.92
CA ASP A 116 -5.57 10.14 -25.49
C ASP A 116 -6.83 9.92 -24.62
N SER A 117 -6.68 9.03 -23.63
CA SER A 117 -7.81 8.56 -22.82
C SER A 117 -7.82 9.21 -21.43
N ASN A 118 -8.82 10.07 -21.18
CA ASN A 118 -9.09 10.67 -19.87
C ASN A 118 -9.32 9.63 -18.75
N LEU A 119 -9.94 8.49 -19.07
CA LEU A 119 -10.16 7.42 -18.10
C LEU A 119 -8.83 6.82 -17.58
N LEU A 120 -7.96 6.40 -18.49
CA LEU A 120 -6.63 5.89 -18.15
C LEU A 120 -5.76 6.95 -17.46
N LEU A 121 -5.91 8.23 -17.83
CA LEU A 121 -5.21 9.33 -17.18
C LEU A 121 -5.67 9.47 -15.72
N ALA A 122 -6.98 9.43 -15.47
CA ALA A 122 -7.56 9.44 -14.13
C ALA A 122 -7.10 8.22 -13.31
N LEU A 123 -7.08 7.02 -13.90
CA LEU A 123 -6.57 5.81 -13.26
C LEU A 123 -5.09 5.94 -12.89
N SER A 124 -4.26 6.51 -13.79
CA SER A 124 -2.85 6.75 -13.50
C SER A 124 -2.65 7.72 -12.34
N TYR A 125 -3.41 8.82 -12.30
CA TYR A 125 -3.41 9.76 -11.18
C TYR A 125 -3.78 9.06 -9.88
N THR A 126 -4.88 8.32 -9.85
CA THR A 126 -5.32 7.59 -8.66
C THR A 126 -4.30 6.56 -8.21
N GLY A 127 -3.66 5.86 -9.16
CA GLY A 127 -2.56 4.93 -8.87
C GLY A 127 -1.36 5.63 -8.23
N PHE A 128 -0.87 6.72 -8.82
CA PHE A 128 0.24 7.49 -8.22
C PHE A 128 -0.13 8.05 -6.85
N PHE A 129 -1.32 8.63 -6.71
CA PHE A 129 -1.80 9.17 -5.44
C PHE A 129 -1.90 8.10 -4.36
N LEU A 130 -2.44 6.92 -4.67
CA LEU A 130 -2.54 5.79 -3.75
C LEU A 130 -1.16 5.36 -3.25
N ASN A 131 -0.21 5.17 -4.16
CA ASN A 131 1.16 4.78 -3.78
C ASN A 131 1.82 5.89 -2.95
N LEU A 132 1.62 7.17 -3.29
CA LEU A 132 2.14 8.31 -2.54
C LEU A 132 1.55 8.38 -1.14
N PHE A 133 0.25 8.15 -1.00
CA PHE A 133 -0.44 8.13 0.28
C PHE A 133 0.05 6.98 1.17
N ASN A 134 0.29 5.80 0.59
CA ASN A 134 0.90 4.67 1.29
C ASN A 134 2.36 4.91 1.66
N MET A 135 3.04 5.92 1.10
CA MET A 135 4.39 6.29 1.51
C MET A 135 4.43 7.15 2.79
N ILE A 136 3.30 7.56 3.39
CA ILE A 136 3.31 8.28 4.67
C ILE A 136 4.09 7.45 5.71
N PRO A 137 5.08 8.02 6.41
CA PRO A 137 5.92 7.27 7.35
C PRO A 137 5.17 7.05 8.67
N LEU A 138 4.15 6.21 8.65
CA LEU A 138 3.31 5.88 9.81
C LEU A 138 2.59 4.56 9.54
N SER A 139 2.71 3.56 10.42
CA SER A 139 1.88 2.35 10.28
C SER A 139 0.39 2.71 10.52
N PRO A 140 -0.58 2.18 9.76
CA PRO A 140 -0.53 1.00 8.88
C PRO A 140 -0.05 1.22 7.43
N PHE A 141 0.38 2.43 7.05
CA PHE A 141 0.90 2.68 5.70
C PHE A 141 2.23 1.95 5.45
N ASP A 142 2.52 1.66 4.19
CA ASP A 142 3.76 1.00 3.77
C ASP A 142 5.01 1.81 4.11
N GLY A 143 4.91 3.14 4.05
CA GLY A 143 5.97 4.05 4.49
C GLY A 143 6.36 3.82 5.95
N GLY A 144 5.41 3.42 6.80
CA GLY A 144 5.70 2.97 8.16
C GLY A 144 6.57 1.71 8.21
N ARG A 145 6.27 0.73 7.35
CA ARG A 145 7.03 -0.54 7.23
C ARG A 145 8.42 -0.33 6.64
N ILE A 146 8.53 0.53 5.63
CA ILE A 146 9.81 0.90 5.01
C ILE A 146 10.70 1.66 6.00
N THR A 147 10.15 2.64 6.71
CA THR A 147 10.93 3.46 7.65
C THR A 147 11.25 2.74 8.97
N ALA A 148 10.59 1.61 9.26
CA ALA A 148 10.89 0.80 10.43
C ALA A 148 12.34 0.33 10.46
N VAL A 149 12.95 0.01 9.30
CA VAL A 149 14.38 -0.39 9.20
C VAL A 149 15.34 0.65 9.78
N LEU A 150 14.93 1.92 9.78
CA LEU A 150 15.71 3.02 10.33
C LEU A 150 15.43 3.17 11.84
N SER A 151 14.15 3.37 12.19
CA SER A 151 13.68 3.38 13.58
C SER A 151 12.15 3.53 13.64
N PRO A 152 11.46 2.85 14.58
CA PRO A 152 10.04 3.11 14.85
C PRO A 152 9.73 4.57 15.24
N ARG A 153 10.71 5.32 15.72
CA ARG A 153 10.53 6.74 16.09
C ARG A 153 10.22 7.63 14.89
N ILE A 154 10.58 7.21 13.68
CA ILE A 154 10.26 7.95 12.46
C ILE A 154 8.74 8.02 12.25
N TRP A 155 7.96 7.10 12.82
CA TRP A 155 6.50 7.11 12.71
C TRP A 155 5.85 8.39 13.22
N PHE A 156 6.47 9.08 14.18
CA PHE A 156 5.97 10.37 14.66
C PHE A 156 5.99 11.45 13.57
N ALA A 157 6.84 11.32 12.54
CA ALA A 157 6.86 12.25 11.40
C ALA A 157 5.59 12.15 10.54
N GLY A 158 4.94 10.99 10.49
CA GLY A 158 3.69 10.83 9.74
C GLY A 158 2.46 11.42 10.43
N VAL A 159 2.53 11.69 11.74
CA VAL A 159 1.39 12.25 12.51
C VAL A 159 1.04 13.68 12.07
N PRO A 160 2.00 14.64 12.00
CA PRO A 160 1.72 15.97 11.45
C PRO A 160 1.18 15.92 10.02
N VAL A 161 1.65 14.99 9.19
CA VAL A 161 1.18 14.80 7.81
C VAL A 161 -0.30 14.39 7.80
N LEU A 162 -0.69 13.39 8.60
CA LEU A 162 -2.09 12.99 8.72
C LEU A 162 -2.99 14.12 9.23
N ILE A 163 -2.53 14.87 10.24
CA ILE A 163 -3.28 16.01 10.79
C ILE A 163 -3.47 17.09 9.71
N ALA A 164 -2.40 17.45 8.99
CA ALA A 164 -2.47 18.44 7.92
C ALA A 164 -3.44 18.01 6.81
N LEU A 165 -3.38 16.74 6.39
CA LEU A 165 -4.32 16.18 5.40
C LEU A 165 -5.76 16.21 5.90
N PHE A 166 -5.99 15.89 7.17
CA PHE A 166 -7.33 15.92 7.77
C PHE A 166 -7.89 17.35 7.84
N VAL A 167 -7.08 18.33 8.23
CA VAL A 167 -7.49 19.74 8.25
C VAL A 167 -7.79 20.25 6.84
N TYR A 168 -6.97 19.87 5.85
CA TYR A 168 -7.15 20.30 4.47
C TYR A 168 -8.37 19.65 3.80
N ARG A 169 -8.58 18.34 4.01
CA ARG A 169 -9.69 17.55 3.44
C ARG A 169 -10.14 16.50 4.46
N PRO A 170 -11.08 16.86 5.35
CA PRO A 170 -11.62 15.91 6.32
C PRO A 170 -12.23 14.71 5.60
N SER A 171 -11.80 13.50 5.96
CA SER A 171 -12.37 12.26 5.43
C SER A 171 -12.52 11.22 6.53
N PRO A 172 -13.59 10.40 6.52
CA PRO A 172 -13.73 9.28 7.45
C PRO A 172 -12.55 8.31 7.41
N LEU A 173 -11.95 8.12 6.23
CA LEU A 173 -10.77 7.27 6.06
C LEU A 173 -9.60 7.74 6.93
N LEU A 174 -9.30 9.05 6.94
CA LEU A 174 -8.19 9.59 7.75
C LEU A 174 -8.42 9.37 9.26
N ILE A 175 -9.67 9.40 9.71
CA ILE A 175 -10.02 9.08 11.11
C ILE A 175 -9.75 7.61 11.40
N VAL A 176 -10.19 6.70 10.52
CA VAL A 176 -9.91 5.26 10.65
C VAL A 176 -8.40 5.01 10.68
N MET A 177 -7.65 5.61 9.76
CA MET A 177 -6.19 5.46 9.73
C MET A 177 -5.51 6.02 10.99
N ALA A 178 -5.99 7.16 11.52
CA ALA A 178 -5.49 7.71 12.77
C ALA A 178 -5.73 6.75 13.95
N ILE A 179 -6.92 6.14 14.03
CA ILE A 179 -7.24 5.14 15.07
C ILE A 179 -6.33 3.92 14.94
N LEU A 180 -6.13 3.39 13.73
CA LEU A 180 -5.26 2.25 13.46
C LEU A 180 -3.78 2.55 13.76
N ALA A 181 -3.36 3.81 13.66
CA ALA A 181 -2.00 4.23 13.97
C ALA A 181 -1.71 4.34 15.48
N LEU A 182 -2.72 4.54 16.34
CA LEU A 182 -2.52 4.76 17.79
C LEU A 182 -1.74 3.65 18.50
N PRO A 183 -2.03 2.35 18.31
CA PRO A 183 -1.26 1.28 18.96
C PRO A 183 0.21 1.26 18.53
N GLN A 184 0.47 1.59 17.26
CA GLN A 184 1.80 1.63 16.66
C GLN A 184 2.60 2.82 17.22
N LEU A 185 1.98 3.98 17.36
CA LEU A 185 2.60 5.15 18.02
C LEU A 185 2.93 4.88 19.48
N ARG A 186 2.06 4.17 20.21
CA ARG A 186 2.34 3.75 21.59
C ARG A 186 3.56 2.81 21.67
N ARG A 187 3.70 1.90 20.71
CA ARG A 187 4.89 1.03 20.60
C ARG A 187 6.14 1.84 20.29
N ALA A 188 6.08 2.75 19.33
CA ALA A 188 7.18 3.65 19.00
C ALA A 188 7.60 4.56 20.17
N TRP A 189 6.65 5.00 20.99
CA TRP A 189 6.94 5.78 22.21
C TRP A 189 7.66 4.95 23.28
N ARG A 190 7.24 3.69 23.46
CA ARG A 190 7.84 2.76 24.43
C ARG A 190 9.06 2.02 23.88
N TYR A 191 9.53 2.39 22.69
CA TYR A 191 10.65 1.74 22.04
C TYR A 191 11.96 2.00 22.79
N ASP A 192 12.54 0.91 23.28
CA ASP A 192 13.86 0.87 23.92
C ASP A 192 14.91 0.29 22.95
N PRO A 193 15.86 1.10 22.45
CA PRO A 193 16.91 0.63 21.55
C PRO A 193 17.86 -0.39 22.19
N ASP A 194 17.98 -0.41 23.52
CA ASP A 194 18.94 -1.24 24.24
C ASP A 194 18.39 -2.63 24.62
N ALA A 195 17.08 -2.83 24.47
CA ALA A 195 16.45 -4.13 24.67
C ALA A 195 17.06 -5.19 23.73
N PRO A 196 17.45 -6.39 24.23
CA PRO A 196 18.11 -7.42 23.43
C PRO A 196 17.33 -7.82 22.17
N GLU A 197 16.00 -7.94 22.27
CA GLU A 197 15.12 -8.28 21.17
C GLU A 197 15.17 -7.24 20.04
N ASN A 198 15.18 -5.94 20.39
CA ASN A 198 15.26 -4.85 19.43
C ASN A 198 16.64 -4.76 18.77
N ARG A 199 17.72 -5.04 19.52
CA ARG A 199 19.06 -5.07 18.94
C ARG A 199 19.17 -6.13 17.85
N VAL A 200 18.60 -7.31 18.06
CA VAL A 200 18.60 -8.39 17.05
C VAL A 200 17.71 -8.01 15.85
N TYR A 201 16.49 -7.53 16.10
CA TYR A 201 15.54 -7.20 15.02
C TYR A 201 16.01 -6.04 14.13
N TYR A 202 16.63 -5.01 14.72
CA TYR A 202 17.14 -3.82 14.02
C TYR A 202 18.66 -3.88 13.74
N ALA A 203 19.30 -5.05 13.91
CA ALA A 203 20.70 -5.29 13.52
C ALA A 203 20.85 -5.33 11.99
N THR A 204 20.67 -4.18 11.36
CA THR A 204 20.84 -3.99 9.92
C THR A 204 22.06 -3.12 9.65
N SER A 205 22.77 -3.44 8.55
CA SER A 205 23.96 -2.70 8.16
C SER A 205 23.62 -1.24 7.82
N ILE A 206 24.60 -0.35 7.95
CA ILE A 206 24.41 1.05 7.56
C ILE A 206 24.12 1.17 6.06
N GLU A 207 24.74 0.32 5.23
CA GLU A 207 24.50 0.25 3.79
C GLU A 207 23.05 -0.10 3.47
N THR A 208 22.47 -1.09 4.17
CA THR A 208 21.07 -1.46 4.04
C THR A 208 20.17 -0.27 4.40
N LYS A 209 20.42 0.37 5.54
CA LYS A 209 19.65 1.55 5.99
C LYS A 209 19.69 2.69 4.96
N THR A 210 20.87 3.01 4.46
CA THR A 210 21.06 4.05 3.44
C THR A 210 20.35 3.69 2.14
N THR A 211 20.42 2.43 1.71
CA THR A 211 19.74 1.94 0.50
C THR A 211 18.23 2.14 0.60
N TYR A 212 17.59 1.67 1.67
CA TYR A 212 16.14 1.84 1.84
C TYR A 212 15.75 3.30 2.00
N ALA A 213 16.55 4.12 2.69
CA ALA A 213 16.29 5.56 2.80
C ALA A 213 16.32 6.24 1.42
N LEU A 214 17.32 5.93 0.58
CA LEU A 214 17.43 6.47 -0.77
C LEU A 214 16.29 5.99 -1.67
N CYS A 215 15.96 4.71 -1.64
CA CYS A 215 14.82 4.16 -2.38
C CYS A 215 13.51 4.81 -1.95
N TYR A 216 13.31 4.99 -0.63
CA TYR A 216 12.11 5.61 -0.08
C TYR A 216 11.98 7.07 -0.53
N VAL A 217 13.02 7.88 -0.36
CA VAL A 217 13.01 9.30 -0.77
C VAL A 217 12.88 9.44 -2.28
N GLY A 218 13.60 8.63 -3.06
CA GLY A 218 13.54 8.64 -4.51
C GLY A 218 12.14 8.30 -5.04
N LEU A 219 11.52 7.24 -4.51
CA LEU A 219 10.17 6.86 -4.89
C LEU A 219 9.13 7.89 -4.43
N LEU A 220 9.27 8.45 -3.22
CA LEU A 220 8.41 9.49 -2.70
C LEU A 220 8.44 10.75 -3.58
N ALA A 221 9.63 11.22 -3.95
CA ALA A 221 9.81 12.38 -4.82
C ALA A 221 9.22 12.13 -6.22
N PHE A 222 9.49 10.96 -6.81
CA PHE A 222 8.92 10.57 -8.10
C PHE A 222 7.38 10.56 -8.05
N LEU A 223 6.80 9.92 -7.04
CA LEU A 223 5.35 9.85 -6.87
C LEU A 223 4.72 11.22 -6.66
N ALA A 224 5.35 12.11 -5.89
CA ALA A 224 4.88 13.48 -5.70
C ALA A 224 4.85 14.26 -7.01
N LEU A 225 5.93 14.18 -7.80
CA LEU A 225 6.03 14.84 -9.11
C LEU A 225 4.99 14.30 -10.09
N MET A 226 4.87 12.98 -10.22
CA MET A 226 3.91 12.35 -11.12
C MET A 226 2.46 12.64 -10.71
N THR A 227 2.15 12.57 -9.42
CA THR A 227 0.80 12.88 -8.91
C THR A 227 0.42 14.32 -9.24
N SER A 228 1.32 15.28 -8.96
CA SER A 228 1.06 16.70 -9.27
C SER A 228 0.93 16.94 -10.78
N GLY A 229 1.85 16.39 -11.58
CA GLY A 229 1.86 16.61 -13.03
C GLY A 229 0.60 16.06 -13.72
N VAL A 230 0.18 14.84 -13.36
CA VAL A 230 -1.03 14.24 -13.93
C VAL A 230 -2.30 14.95 -13.45
N HIS A 231 -2.31 15.45 -12.21
CA HIS A 231 -3.43 16.25 -11.69
C HIS A 231 -3.65 17.53 -12.50
N ASP A 232 -2.58 18.23 -12.85
CA ASP A 232 -2.67 19.43 -13.67
C ASP A 232 -3.15 19.11 -15.09
N MET A 233 -2.71 17.98 -15.68
CA MET A 233 -3.25 17.51 -16.97
C MET A 233 -4.76 17.25 -16.90
N LEU A 234 -5.24 16.61 -15.82
CA LEU A 234 -6.67 16.34 -15.63
C LEU A 234 -7.50 17.62 -15.44
N ARG A 235 -6.93 18.64 -14.78
CA ARG A 235 -7.57 19.96 -14.66
C ARG A 235 -7.76 20.63 -16.01
N VAL A 236 -6.72 20.59 -16.84
CA VAL A 236 -6.79 21.15 -18.21
C VAL A 236 -7.82 20.40 -19.04
N ALA A 237 -7.81 19.06 -18.99
CA ALA A 237 -8.77 18.24 -19.73
C ALA A 237 -10.23 18.52 -19.36
N HIS A 238 -10.53 18.75 -18.07
CA HIS A 238 -11.88 19.14 -17.62
C HIS A 238 -12.26 20.56 -18.02
N ALA A 239 -11.31 21.49 -18.11
CA ALA A 239 -11.59 22.86 -18.51
C ALA A 239 -11.90 22.99 -20.02
N SER A 240 -11.51 22.00 -20.82
CA SER A 240 -11.72 21.94 -22.27
C SER A 240 -12.99 21.21 -22.72
N THR A 241 -13.75 20.60 -21.79
CA THR A 241 -15.01 19.88 -22.04
C THR A 241 -16.20 20.68 -21.54
#